data_AF-A0A821RJK6-F1
#
_entry.id   AF-A0A821RJK6-F1
#
_cell.length_a   1.000
_cell.length_b   1.000
_cell.length_c   1.000
_cell.angle_alpha   90.00
_cell.angle_beta   90.00
_cell.angle_gamma   90.00
#
_symmetry.space_group_name_H-M   'P 1'
#
loop_
_entity.id
_entity.type
_entity.pdbx_description
1 polymer ?
#
loop_
_entity_poly.entity_id
_entity_poly.type
_entity_poly.pdbx_seq_one_letter_code
_entity_poly.pdbx_strand_id
1 'polypeptide(L)'
;MVPAPSCPLSWDYWTSTPSDYVDLTCLMPNSIYLPVSVSWDATLQDVKEEIWDLAGKMPLFGMLREMSGYVFQFINSLAVPEEVDDENKRVRDIRPVFGVLMIIERSIDKPGETLLNTQISRLIGKGLNEFDSLRSSEVNDFRMRMRCLAEESLMKRAQSTPLDRLKYHCPPRLADSPSVPITLNSHLNNNCFILVTKVANTEVSFEFLFAFFKRYWLAFNIFHIFLSSITYPSI
;
A
#
# COMPACT_ATOMS: atom_id res chain seq x y z
N MET A 1 -10.76 -49.95 5.22
CA MET A 1 -10.02 -48.69 5.04
C MET A 1 -10.92 -47.59 5.56
N VAL A 2 -10.61 -46.99 6.71
CA VAL A 2 -11.40 -45.87 7.24
C VAL A 2 -11.13 -44.67 6.32
N PRO A 3 -12.15 -43.97 5.80
CA PRO A 3 -11.92 -42.77 5.02
C PRO A 3 -11.16 -41.78 5.89
N ALA A 4 -10.05 -41.24 5.41
CA ALA A 4 -9.38 -40.14 6.10
C ALA A 4 -10.43 -39.04 6.34
N PRO A 5 -10.53 -38.47 7.54
CA PRO A 5 -11.37 -37.29 7.74
C PRO A 5 -10.86 -36.26 6.75
N SER A 6 -11.70 -35.89 5.79
CA SER A 6 -11.48 -34.77 4.90
C SER A 6 -11.51 -33.52 5.78
N CYS A 7 -10.37 -33.21 6.42
CA CYS A 7 -10.15 -31.94 7.06
C CYS A 7 -10.23 -30.88 5.95
N PRO A 8 -11.22 -29.97 5.98
CA PRO A 8 -11.29 -28.86 5.03
C PRO A 8 -10.15 -27.83 5.26
N LEU A 9 -9.36 -28.02 6.32
CA LEU A 9 -8.23 -27.18 6.70
C LEU A 9 -6.94 -27.66 6.04
N SER A 10 -6.88 -27.58 4.71
CA SER A 10 -5.62 -27.77 3.99
C SER A 10 -4.88 -26.42 3.89
N TRP A 11 -3.56 -26.40 4.07
CA TRP A 11 -2.75 -25.17 4.04
C TRP A 11 -2.81 -24.45 2.68
N ASP A 12 -3.21 -25.19 1.64
CA ASP A 12 -3.40 -24.80 0.26
C ASP A 12 -4.86 -24.41 -0.06
N TYR A 13 -5.71 -24.16 0.95
CA TYR A 13 -7.14 -23.80 0.81
C TYR A 13 -7.41 -22.73 -0.27
N TRP A 14 -6.55 -21.71 -0.36
CA TRP A 14 -6.62 -20.62 -1.34
C TRP A 14 -5.92 -20.91 -2.68
N THR A 15 -5.43 -22.13 -2.88
CA THR A 15 -4.69 -22.55 -4.09
C THR A 15 -5.23 -23.83 -4.70
N SER A 16 -5.97 -24.64 -3.93
CA SER A 16 -6.52 -25.93 -4.34
C SER A 16 -7.97 -25.84 -4.84
N THR A 17 -8.63 -24.70 -4.70
CA THR A 17 -10.02 -24.47 -5.12
C THR A 17 -10.07 -23.76 -6.48
N PRO A 18 -10.39 -24.47 -7.59
CA PRO A 18 -10.49 -23.89 -8.93
C PRO A 18 -11.82 -23.17 -9.18
N SER A 19 -12.67 -23.00 -8.15
CA SER A 19 -14.01 -22.41 -8.26
C SER A 19 -13.97 -20.90 -8.04
N ASP A 20 -14.79 -20.16 -8.79
CA ASP A 20 -15.02 -18.71 -8.61
C ASP A 20 -15.69 -18.36 -7.25
N TYR A 21 -15.96 -19.36 -6.41
CA TYR A 21 -16.57 -19.29 -5.09
C TYR A 21 -15.70 -19.97 -4.03
N VAL A 22 -15.84 -19.52 -2.78
CA VAL A 22 -15.12 -19.97 -1.59
C VAL A 22 -16.06 -20.07 -0.38
N ASP A 23 -15.91 -21.16 0.38
CA ASP A 23 -16.73 -21.48 1.56
C ASP A 23 -16.12 -20.92 2.84
N LEU A 24 -16.57 -19.76 3.27
CA LEU A 24 -16.09 -19.10 4.49
C LEU A 24 -16.85 -19.59 5.73
N THR A 25 -16.14 -19.72 6.84
CA THR A 25 -16.74 -19.91 8.17
C THR A 25 -16.68 -18.60 8.93
N CYS A 26 -17.84 -18.00 9.18
CA CYS A 26 -17.95 -16.73 9.90
C CYS A 26 -18.34 -16.96 11.37
N LEU A 27 -17.48 -16.53 12.28
CA LEU A 27 -17.69 -16.60 13.73
C LEU A 27 -18.34 -15.31 14.21
N MET A 28 -19.57 -15.41 14.71
CA MET A 28 -20.36 -14.28 15.19
C MET A 28 -20.06 -13.96 16.67
N PRO A 29 -20.26 -12.70 17.12
CA PRO A 29 -20.02 -12.30 18.51
C PRO A 29 -20.89 -13.03 19.53
N ASN A 30 -22.06 -13.52 19.12
CA ASN A 30 -22.99 -14.30 19.94
C ASN A 30 -22.63 -15.81 19.98
N SER A 31 -21.39 -16.16 19.61
CA SER A 31 -20.86 -17.54 19.61
C SER A 31 -21.53 -18.50 18.62
N ILE A 32 -22.22 -17.97 17.60
CA ILE A 32 -22.76 -18.75 16.49
C ILE A 32 -21.74 -18.73 15.34
N TYR A 33 -21.55 -19.86 14.67
CA TYR A 33 -20.79 -19.90 13.42
C TYR A 33 -21.76 -20.05 12.23
N LEU A 34 -21.47 -19.35 11.15
CA LEU A 34 -22.27 -19.32 9.92
C LEU A 34 -21.36 -19.71 8.74
N PRO A 35 -21.66 -20.82 8.03
CA PRO A 35 -21.02 -21.11 6.76
C PRO A 35 -21.62 -20.21 5.67
N VAL A 36 -20.78 -19.58 4.87
CA VAL A 36 -21.18 -18.66 3.78
C VAL A 36 -20.37 -18.98 2.53
N SER A 37 -21.01 -19.11 1.38
CA SER A 37 -20.35 -19.40 0.10
C SER A 37 -20.35 -18.15 -0.77
N VAL A 38 -19.21 -17.48 -0.87
CA VAL A 38 -19.07 -16.18 -1.55
C VAL A 38 -18.15 -16.25 -2.75
N SER A 39 -18.28 -15.33 -3.70
CA SER A 39 -17.33 -15.24 -4.81
C SER A 39 -15.96 -14.71 -4.35
N TRP A 40 -14.89 -15.10 -5.04
CA TRP A 40 -13.54 -14.57 -4.79
C TRP A 40 -13.43 -13.05 -4.94
N ASP A 41 -14.20 -12.48 -5.85
CA ASP A 41 -14.22 -11.05 -6.11
C ASP A 41 -15.28 -10.29 -5.30
N ALA A 42 -16.04 -10.98 -4.44
CA ALA A 42 -16.98 -10.35 -3.52
C ALA A 42 -16.22 -9.43 -2.55
N THR A 43 -16.83 -8.27 -2.27
CA THR A 43 -16.30 -7.36 -1.25
C THR A 43 -16.67 -7.86 0.15
N LEU A 44 -15.93 -7.41 1.15
CA LEU A 44 -16.28 -7.70 2.54
C LEU A 44 -17.65 -7.12 2.91
N GLN A 45 -18.07 -6.01 2.29
CA GLN A 45 -19.41 -5.48 2.47
C GLN A 45 -20.46 -6.51 2.03
N ASP A 46 -20.34 -7.07 0.82
CA ASP A 46 -21.28 -8.06 0.28
C ASP A 46 -21.36 -9.28 1.21
N VAL A 47 -20.20 -9.77 1.66
CA VAL A 47 -20.08 -10.90 2.59
C VAL A 47 -20.78 -10.59 3.92
N LYS A 48 -20.64 -9.36 4.42
CA LYS A 48 -21.24 -8.92 5.68
C LYS A 48 -22.77 -8.83 5.60
N GLU A 49 -23.29 -8.33 4.49
CA GLU A 49 -24.74 -8.29 4.22
C GLU A 49 -25.31 -9.72 4.21
N GLU A 50 -24.66 -10.66 3.53
CA GLU A 50 -25.07 -12.07 3.50
C GLU A 50 -25.03 -12.72 4.90
N ILE A 51 -23.99 -12.45 5.68
CA ILE A 51 -23.87 -12.91 7.07
C ILE A 51 -25.04 -12.39 7.92
N TRP A 52 -25.41 -11.12 7.79
CA TRP A 52 -26.49 -10.52 8.58
C TRP A 52 -27.86 -11.09 8.20
N ASP A 53 -28.10 -11.34 6.92
CA ASP A 53 -29.31 -12.00 6.43
C ASP A 53 -29.45 -13.44 6.93
N LEU A 54 -28.34 -14.16 7.04
CA LEU A 54 -28.30 -15.51 7.64
C LEU A 54 -28.46 -15.45 9.16
N ALA A 55 -27.79 -14.51 9.83
CA ALA A 55 -27.87 -14.34 11.27
C ALA A 55 -29.30 -14.01 11.74
N GLY A 56 -30.07 -13.26 10.95
CA GLY A 56 -31.48 -12.95 11.24
C GLY A 56 -32.39 -14.18 11.36
N LYS A 57 -31.97 -15.32 10.79
CA LYS A 57 -32.69 -16.60 10.84
C LYS A 57 -32.24 -17.50 11.99
N MET A 58 -31.19 -17.09 12.71
CA MET A 58 -30.53 -17.87 13.75
C MET A 58 -30.94 -17.42 15.16
N PRO A 59 -30.83 -18.29 16.17
CA PRO A 59 -31.08 -17.90 17.56
C PRO A 59 -30.13 -16.79 18.00
N LEU A 60 -30.46 -16.09 19.10
CA LEU A 60 -29.61 -15.04 19.69
C LEU A 60 -29.29 -13.86 18.75
N PHE A 61 -30.01 -13.69 17.64
CA PHE A 61 -29.85 -12.53 16.76
C PHE A 61 -30.09 -11.19 17.50
N GLY A 62 -31.08 -11.16 18.41
CA GLY A 62 -31.38 -9.96 19.21
C GLY A 62 -30.27 -9.53 20.18
N MET A 63 -29.18 -10.30 20.33
CA MET A 63 -27.99 -9.89 21.09
C MET A 63 -27.00 -9.10 20.23
N LEU A 64 -27.14 -9.12 18.91
CA LEU A 64 -26.28 -8.37 17.99
C LEU A 64 -26.73 -6.90 17.93
N ARG A 65 -25.76 -6.00 17.83
CA ARG A 65 -25.99 -4.58 17.52
C ARG A 65 -26.18 -4.38 16.00
N GLU A 66 -26.29 -3.13 15.58
CA GLU A 66 -26.30 -2.78 14.16
C GLU A 66 -25.05 -3.29 13.44
N MET A 67 -25.21 -3.68 12.16
CA MET A 67 -24.15 -4.20 11.31
C MET A 67 -22.93 -3.26 11.21
N SER A 68 -23.17 -1.95 11.21
CA SER A 68 -22.14 -0.89 11.16
C SER A 68 -21.21 -0.87 12.38
N GLY A 69 -21.64 -1.44 13.51
CA GLY A 69 -20.91 -1.48 14.77
C GLY A 69 -19.85 -2.59 14.86
N TYR A 70 -19.73 -3.42 13.83
CA TYR A 70 -18.82 -4.56 13.79
C TYR A 70 -17.80 -4.46 12.66
N VAL A 71 -16.66 -5.12 12.83
CA VAL A 71 -15.62 -5.27 11.79
C VAL A 71 -15.19 -6.73 11.67
N PHE A 72 -14.57 -7.06 10.53
CA PHE A 72 -13.98 -8.37 10.35
C PHE A 72 -12.60 -8.44 11.01
N GLN A 73 -12.32 -9.55 11.66
CA GLN A 73 -11.01 -9.96 12.12
C GLN A 73 -10.69 -11.34 11.55
N PHE A 74 -9.47 -11.55 11.12
CA PHE A 74 -9.00 -12.86 10.69
C PHE A 74 -7.51 -13.06 10.98
N ILE A 75 -7.06 -14.30 10.90
CA ILE A 75 -5.63 -14.59 10.98
C ILE A 75 -5.02 -14.44 9.59
N ASN A 76 -4.07 -13.52 9.44
CA ASN A 76 -3.41 -13.27 8.17
C ASN A 76 -2.30 -14.30 7.88
N SER A 77 -1.63 -14.17 6.72
CA SER A 77 -0.55 -15.07 6.31
C SER A 77 0.69 -15.04 7.21
N LEU A 78 0.81 -14.04 8.09
CA LEU A 78 1.86 -13.92 9.10
C LEU A 78 1.46 -14.53 10.45
N ALA A 79 0.31 -15.24 10.52
CA ALA A 79 -0.24 -15.80 11.74
C ALA A 79 -0.57 -14.76 12.84
N VAL A 80 -0.89 -13.53 12.43
CA VAL A 80 -1.29 -12.43 13.32
C VAL A 80 -2.78 -12.12 13.10
N PRO A 81 -3.56 -11.86 14.17
CA PRO A 81 -4.92 -11.33 14.02
C PRO A 81 -4.89 -9.94 13.39
N GLU A 82 -5.57 -9.78 12.27
CA GLU A 82 -5.70 -8.55 11.53
C GLU A 82 -7.17 -8.14 11.48
N GLU A 83 -7.44 -6.90 11.87
CA GLU A 83 -8.75 -6.28 11.77
C GLU A 83 -8.86 -5.50 10.46
N VAL A 84 -9.97 -5.68 9.74
CA VAL A 84 -10.23 -5.02 8.48
C VAL A 84 -11.47 -4.14 8.59
N ASP A 85 -11.20 -2.84 8.59
CA ASP A 85 -12.21 -1.77 8.61
C ASP A 85 -12.66 -1.37 7.20
N ASP A 86 -11.80 -1.59 6.19
CA ASP A 86 -12.12 -1.29 4.79
C ASP A 86 -12.94 -2.42 4.16
N GLU A 87 -14.26 -2.23 4.13
CA GLU A 87 -15.22 -3.19 3.60
C GLU A 87 -15.17 -3.33 2.07
N ASN A 88 -14.46 -2.44 1.35
CA ASN A 88 -14.28 -2.53 -0.11
C ASN A 88 -13.23 -3.58 -0.51
N LYS A 89 -12.43 -4.09 0.44
CA LYS A 89 -11.46 -5.14 0.16
C LYS A 89 -12.18 -6.41 -0.29
N ARG A 90 -11.56 -7.12 -1.24
CA ARG A 90 -12.10 -8.39 -1.74
C ARG A 90 -11.60 -9.56 -0.90
N VAL A 91 -12.39 -10.63 -0.87
CA VAL A 91 -12.04 -11.88 -0.18
C VAL A 91 -10.71 -12.44 -0.68
N ARG A 92 -10.45 -12.39 -2.00
CA ARG A 92 -9.18 -12.84 -2.61
C ARG A 92 -7.93 -12.06 -2.17
N ASP A 93 -8.09 -10.85 -1.64
CA ASP A 93 -6.98 -9.99 -1.24
C ASP A 93 -6.58 -10.24 0.22
N ILE A 94 -7.56 -10.60 1.06
CA ILE A 94 -7.33 -10.87 2.48
C ILE A 94 -6.92 -12.33 2.75
N ARG A 95 -7.47 -13.30 2.01
CA ARG A 95 -7.20 -14.74 2.13
C ARG A 95 -7.07 -15.22 3.58
N PRO A 96 -8.14 -15.10 4.39
CA PRO A 96 -8.09 -15.50 5.79
C PRO A 96 -7.63 -16.94 5.94
N VAL A 97 -6.75 -17.21 6.89
CA VAL A 97 -6.23 -18.56 7.12
C VAL A 97 -7.40 -19.52 7.38
N PHE A 98 -7.44 -20.61 6.62
CA PHE A 98 -8.52 -21.62 6.61
C PHE A 98 -9.92 -21.12 6.24
N GLY A 99 -10.05 -19.94 5.62
CA GLY A 99 -11.37 -19.40 5.28
C GLY A 99 -12.19 -18.95 6.50
N VAL A 100 -11.55 -18.73 7.65
CA VAL A 100 -12.24 -18.33 8.88
C VAL A 100 -12.22 -16.82 9.05
N LEU A 101 -13.40 -16.23 9.15
CA LEU A 101 -13.61 -14.83 9.47
C LEU A 101 -14.28 -14.72 10.85
N MET A 102 -13.92 -13.71 11.62
CA MET A 102 -14.53 -13.40 12.90
C MET A 102 -15.14 -12.00 12.85
N ILE A 103 -16.36 -11.87 13.35
CA ILE A 103 -17.02 -10.58 13.52
C ILE A 103 -16.75 -10.12 14.95
N ILE A 104 -16.14 -8.95 15.10
CA ILE A 104 -15.83 -8.35 16.40
C ILE A 104 -16.43 -6.93 16.48
N GLU A 105 -16.68 -6.45 17.70
CA GLU A 105 -17.10 -5.06 17.88
C GLU A 105 -16.01 -4.12 17.40
N ARG A 106 -16.39 -3.09 16.64
CA ARG A 106 -15.46 -2.09 16.10
C ARG A 106 -14.78 -1.37 17.26
N SER A 107 -13.45 -1.46 17.34
CA SER A 107 -12.68 -0.74 18.36
C SER A 107 -12.82 0.77 18.15
N ILE A 108 -13.22 1.50 19.19
CA ILE A 108 -13.30 2.98 19.17
C ILE A 108 -11.88 3.61 19.25
N ASP A 109 -10.89 2.81 19.65
CA ASP A 109 -9.53 3.28 19.88
C ASP A 109 -8.71 3.34 18.57
N LYS A 110 -8.52 4.58 18.09
CA LYS A 110 -7.51 5.01 17.10
C LYS A 110 -7.41 4.15 15.80
N PRO A 111 -8.44 4.15 14.95
CA PRO A 111 -8.45 3.40 13.68
C PRO A 111 -7.24 3.72 12.77
N GLY A 112 -6.72 4.95 12.81
CA GLY A 112 -5.58 5.36 11.99
C GLY A 112 -4.23 4.77 12.40
N GLU A 113 -3.98 4.56 13.70
CA GLU A 113 -2.69 4.03 14.18
C GLU A 113 -2.59 2.54 13.88
N THR A 114 -3.67 1.80 14.10
CA THR A 114 -3.77 0.36 13.79
C THR A 114 -3.61 0.10 12.29
N LEU A 115 -4.26 0.89 11.42
CA LEU A 115 -4.16 0.72 9.98
C LEU A 115 -2.73 0.98 9.46
N LEU A 116 -2.06 2.03 9.94
CA LEU A 116 -0.67 2.30 9.57
C LEU A 116 0.26 1.18 10.04
N ASN A 117 0.08 0.68 11.26
CA ASN A 117 0.87 -0.44 11.80
C ASN A 117 0.70 -1.72 10.98
N THR A 118 -0.51 -2.02 10.52
CA THR A 118 -0.79 -3.15 9.63
C THR A 118 -0.09 -2.96 8.27
N GLN A 119 -0.17 -1.78 7.67
CA GLN A 119 0.50 -1.49 6.40
C GLN A 119 2.03 -1.61 6.51
N ILE A 120 2.62 -1.10 7.59
CA ILE A 120 4.04 -1.22 7.88
C ILE A 120 4.42 -2.70 8.07
N SER A 121 3.66 -3.44 8.87
CA SER A 121 3.89 -4.87 9.12
C SER A 121 3.92 -5.66 7.81
N ARG A 122 2.99 -5.37 6.90
CA ARG A 122 2.91 -5.99 5.57
C ARG A 122 4.12 -5.67 4.70
N LEU A 123 4.61 -4.42 4.71
CA LEU A 123 5.79 -4.01 3.95
C LEU A 123 7.09 -4.65 4.48
N ILE A 124 7.19 -4.82 5.80
CA ILE A 124 8.34 -5.44 6.46
C ILE A 124 8.26 -6.98 6.39
N GLY A 125 7.05 -7.54 6.33
CA GLY A 125 6.79 -8.97 6.42
C GLY A 125 6.88 -9.53 7.84
N LYS A 126 6.74 -8.68 8.86
CA LYS A 126 6.78 -9.07 10.28
C LYS A 126 5.79 -8.23 11.10
N GLY A 127 5.21 -8.84 12.14
CA GLY A 127 4.31 -8.13 13.05
C GLY A 127 5.05 -7.09 13.88
N LEU A 128 4.52 -5.86 13.97
CA LEU A 128 5.13 -4.84 14.82
C LEU A 128 5.12 -5.19 16.32
N ASN A 129 4.10 -5.92 16.76
CA ASN A 129 3.96 -6.47 18.11
C ASN A 129 5.12 -7.41 18.50
N GLU A 130 5.71 -8.13 17.55
CA GLU A 130 6.91 -8.95 17.81
C GLU A 130 8.05 -8.07 18.31
N PHE A 131 8.27 -6.91 17.69
CA PHE A 131 9.31 -5.98 18.12
C PHE A 131 9.00 -5.29 19.45
N ASP A 132 7.72 -5.09 19.77
CA ASP A 132 7.32 -4.53 21.07
C ASP A 132 7.47 -5.55 22.19
N SER A 133 7.35 -6.84 21.87
CA SER A 133 7.60 -7.93 22.82
C SER A 133 9.08 -8.11 23.17
N LEU A 134 9.99 -7.62 22.31
CA LEU A 134 11.43 -7.65 22.55
C LEU A 134 11.80 -6.65 23.66
N ARG A 135 11.93 -7.15 24.90
CA ARG A 135 12.37 -6.36 26.08
C ARG A 135 13.88 -6.08 26.09
N SER A 136 14.45 -5.68 24.96
CA SER A 136 15.88 -5.34 24.83
C SER A 136 16.08 -3.83 24.86
N SER A 137 16.92 -3.34 25.78
CA SER A 137 17.26 -1.92 25.86
C SER A 137 17.96 -1.41 24.61
N GLU A 138 18.85 -2.21 24.01
CA GLU A 138 19.54 -1.85 22.77
C GLU A 138 18.56 -1.66 21.60
N VAL A 139 17.57 -2.54 21.48
CA VAL A 139 16.52 -2.45 20.44
C VAL A 139 15.68 -1.20 20.66
N ASN A 140 15.31 -0.91 21.91
CA ASN A 140 14.53 0.28 22.25
C ASN A 140 15.30 1.58 21.97
N ASP A 141 16.58 1.64 22.33
CA ASP A 141 17.46 2.78 22.05
C ASP A 141 17.66 2.99 20.54
N PHE A 142 17.80 1.91 19.78
CA PHE A 142 17.85 1.99 18.32
C PHE A 142 16.56 2.56 17.74
N ARG A 143 15.39 2.04 18.15
CA ARG A 143 14.07 2.52 17.70
C ARG A 143 13.86 4.00 18.04
N MET A 144 14.27 4.42 19.24
CA MET A 144 14.22 5.82 19.65
C MET A 144 15.09 6.70 18.76
N ARG A 145 16.36 6.33 18.53
CA ARG A 145 17.27 7.10 17.68
C ARG A 145 16.78 7.22 16.23
N MET A 146 16.24 6.14 15.68
CA MET A 146 15.65 6.15 14.34
C MET A 146 14.41 7.05 14.25
N ARG A 147 13.60 7.11 15.31
CA ARG A 147 12.47 8.06 15.38
C ARG A 147 12.97 9.51 15.30
N CYS A 148 13.98 9.87 16.08
CA CYS A 148 14.56 11.22 16.05
C CYS A 148 15.09 11.58 14.65
N LEU A 149 15.82 10.67 13.99
CA LEU A 149 16.28 10.87 12.61
C LEU A 149 15.12 11.09 11.63
N ALA A 150 14.03 10.33 11.77
CA ALA A 150 12.84 10.48 10.94
C ALA A 150 12.14 11.82 11.18
N GLU A 151 12.06 12.29 12.43
CA GLU A 151 11.52 13.59 12.82
C GLU A 151 12.36 14.74 12.24
N GLU A 152 13.69 14.68 12.33
CA GLU A 152 14.58 15.66 11.71
C GLU A 152 14.38 15.72 10.19
N SER A 153 14.27 14.56 9.55
CA SER A 153 14.01 14.45 8.11
C SER A 153 12.64 14.98 7.72
N LEU A 154 11.63 14.83 8.59
CA LEU A 154 10.31 15.42 8.41
C LEU A 154 10.36 16.95 8.52
N MET A 155 11.05 17.49 9.53
CA MET A 155 11.20 18.94 9.73
C MET A 155 11.92 19.60 8.56
N LYS A 156 12.99 19.00 8.05
CA LYS A 156 13.68 19.48 6.83
C LYS A 156 12.76 19.53 5.61
N ARG A 157 11.88 18.53 5.46
CA ARG A 157 10.88 18.50 4.37
C ARG A 157 9.78 19.54 4.58
N ALA A 158 9.33 19.77 5.81
CA ALA A 158 8.32 20.78 6.12
C ALA A 158 8.80 22.21 5.79
N GLN A 159 10.10 22.47 5.92
CA GLN A 159 10.74 23.75 5.61
C GLN A 159 11.23 23.86 4.15
N SER A 160 11.01 22.83 3.33
CA SER A 160 11.57 22.76 1.97
C SER A 160 10.78 23.59 0.97
N THR A 161 11.49 24.14 -0.03
CA THR A 161 10.85 24.88 -1.12
C THR A 161 10.10 23.93 -2.06
N PRO A 162 9.12 24.40 -2.87
CA PRO A 162 8.47 23.56 -3.87
C PRO A 162 9.44 22.84 -4.82
N LEU A 163 10.55 23.50 -5.17
CA LEU A 163 11.59 22.91 -6.01
C LEU A 163 12.31 21.75 -5.31
N ASP A 164 12.60 21.88 -4.02
CA ASP A 164 13.25 20.82 -3.25
C ASP A 164 12.31 19.63 -3.05
N ARG A 165 11.01 19.88 -2.87
CA ARG A 165 9.99 18.82 -2.85
C ARG A 165 9.94 18.09 -4.19
N LEU A 166 9.99 18.82 -5.31
CA LEU A 166 10.02 18.21 -6.64
C LEU A 166 11.27 17.35 -6.84
N LYS A 167 12.45 17.84 -6.44
CA LYS A 167 13.70 17.07 -6.52
C LYS A 167 13.66 15.81 -5.65
N TYR A 168 12.97 15.86 -4.51
CA TYR A 168 12.79 14.69 -3.66
C TYR A 168 11.90 13.62 -4.32
N HIS A 169 10.79 14.04 -4.93
CA HIS A 169 9.89 13.12 -5.64
C HIS A 169 10.49 12.60 -6.96
N CYS A 170 11.24 13.45 -7.66
CA CYS A 170 11.84 13.17 -8.96
C CYS A 170 13.35 13.48 -8.91
N PRO A 171 14.16 12.63 -8.25
CA PRO A 171 15.59 12.88 -8.13
C PRO A 171 16.25 12.85 -9.52
N PRO A 172 17.04 13.89 -9.87
CA PRO A 172 17.71 13.93 -11.16
C PRO A 172 18.77 12.83 -11.22
N ARG A 173 18.70 12.00 -12.26
CA ARG A 173 19.68 10.92 -12.53
C ARG A 173 20.88 11.51 -13.24
N LEU A 174 21.73 12.18 -12.48
CA LEU A 174 22.94 12.80 -12.98
C LEU A 174 24.07 11.78 -13.06
N ALA A 175 24.96 11.93 -14.04
CA ALA A 175 26.22 11.20 -14.06
C ALA A 175 27.17 11.74 -12.97
N ASP A 176 28.01 10.86 -12.41
CA ASP A 176 28.95 11.23 -11.34
C ASP A 176 30.00 12.24 -11.81
N SER A 177 30.35 12.19 -13.10
CA SER A 177 31.31 13.11 -13.71
C SER A 177 30.61 14.08 -14.68
N PRO A 178 30.96 15.38 -14.67
CA PRO A 178 30.44 16.35 -15.62
C PRO A 178 31.05 16.22 -17.03
N SER A 179 32.08 15.38 -17.20
CA SER A 179 32.73 15.15 -18.48
C SER A 179 31.98 14.12 -19.32
N VAL A 180 31.85 14.40 -20.61
CA VAL A 180 31.39 13.39 -21.58
C VAL A 180 32.45 12.29 -21.69
N PRO A 181 32.08 11.01 -21.55
CA PRO A 181 32.95 9.89 -21.87
C PRO A 181 33.52 9.99 -23.29
N ILE A 182 34.80 9.68 -23.46
CA ILE A 182 35.51 9.80 -24.74
C ILE A 182 34.84 8.97 -25.85
N THR A 183 34.24 7.84 -25.49
CA THR A 183 33.46 6.98 -26.40
C THR A 183 32.28 7.73 -27.02
N LEU A 184 31.59 8.57 -26.26
CA LEU A 184 30.42 9.33 -26.71
C LEU A 184 30.79 10.58 -27.51
N ASN A 185 32.00 11.11 -27.35
CA ASN A 185 32.46 12.28 -28.14
C ASN A 185 32.45 11.99 -29.65
N SER A 186 32.73 10.74 -30.06
CA SER A 186 32.69 10.35 -31.47
C SER A 186 31.27 10.37 -32.07
N HIS A 187 30.24 10.30 -31.23
CA HIS A 187 28.83 10.33 -31.62
C HIS A 187 28.20 11.73 -31.55
N LEU A 188 28.91 12.71 -30.98
CA LEU A 188 28.44 14.09 -30.85
C LEU A 188 29.05 14.95 -31.95
N ASN A 189 28.22 15.41 -32.90
CA ASN A 189 28.65 16.35 -33.93
C ASN A 189 28.94 17.72 -33.30
N ASN A 190 30.21 18.13 -33.26
CA ASN A 190 30.67 19.39 -32.65
C ASN A 190 30.27 19.55 -31.17
N ASN A 191 30.27 18.45 -30.40
CA ASN A 191 29.76 18.41 -29.03
C ASN A 191 28.29 18.83 -28.90
N CYS A 192 27.50 18.80 -29.97
CA CYS A 192 26.07 19.14 -29.91
C CYS A 192 25.19 17.89 -29.87
N PHE A 193 24.02 18.03 -29.26
CA PHE A 193 22.94 17.05 -29.31
C PHE A 193 21.61 17.73 -29.63
N ILE A 194 20.69 16.98 -30.22
CA ILE A 194 19.33 17.45 -30.53
C ILE A 194 18.42 17.02 -29.39
N LEU A 195 17.74 17.98 -28.78
CA LEU A 195 16.68 17.74 -27.80
C LEU A 195 15.34 17.93 -28.51
N VAL A 196 14.56 16.86 -28.58
CA VAL A 196 13.17 16.93 -29.07
C VAL A 196 12.25 16.99 -27.87
N THR A 197 11.50 18.07 -27.74
CA THR A 197 10.46 18.21 -26.71
C THR A 197 9.09 18.03 -27.33
N LYS A 198 8.22 17.31 -26.61
CA LYS A 198 6.83 17.10 -26.99
C LYS A 198 5.93 17.69 -25.94
N VAL A 199 4.88 18.39 -26.36
CA VAL A 199 3.84 18.87 -25.45
C VAL A 199 2.84 17.73 -25.25
N ALA A 200 2.47 17.47 -23.99
CA ALA A 200 1.53 16.41 -23.69
C ALA A 200 0.18 16.64 -24.39
N ASN A 201 -0.40 15.58 -24.92
CA ASN A 201 -1.70 15.58 -25.63
C ASN A 201 -1.75 16.41 -26.91
N THR A 202 -0.60 16.74 -27.51
CA THR A 202 -0.54 17.30 -28.87
C THR A 202 0.45 16.52 -29.72
N GLU A 203 0.28 16.58 -31.04
CA GLU A 203 1.26 16.03 -32.00
C GLU A 203 2.43 17.00 -32.25
N VAL A 204 2.45 18.14 -31.57
CA VAL A 204 3.43 19.19 -31.78
C VAL A 204 4.72 18.87 -31.02
N SER A 205 5.81 18.76 -31.79
CA SER A 205 7.17 18.60 -31.25
C SER A 205 8.06 19.76 -31.68
N PHE A 206 8.96 20.15 -30.79
CA PHE A 206 9.98 21.18 -31.06
C PHE A 206 11.36 20.54 -30.97
N GLU A 207 12.22 20.84 -31.94
CA GLU A 207 13.60 20.37 -31.97
C GLU A 207 14.54 21.52 -31.64
N PHE A 208 15.43 21.28 -30.68
CA PHE A 208 16.42 22.26 -30.23
C PHE A 208 17.82 21.65 -30.33
N LEU A 209 18.75 22.38 -30.94
CA LEU A 209 20.16 21.99 -30.98
C LEU A 209 20.88 22.60 -29.77
N PHE A 210 21.43 21.77 -28.90
CA PHE A 210 22.18 22.20 -27.72
C PHE A 210 23.65 21.80 -27.86
N ALA A 211 24.56 22.73 -27.60
CA ALA A 211 25.97 22.43 -27.41
C ALA A 211 26.22 21.93 -25.98
N PHE A 212 27.02 20.87 -25.85
CA PHE A 212 27.46 20.34 -24.57
C PHE A 212 28.49 21.30 -23.96
N PHE A 213 28.00 22.26 -23.16
CA PHE A 213 28.88 23.11 -22.37
C PHE A 213 29.30 22.36 -21.11
N LYS A 214 30.62 22.30 -20.86
CA LYS A 214 31.27 21.71 -19.65
C LYS A 214 30.77 22.27 -18.30
N ARG A 215 29.80 23.18 -18.28
CA ARG A 215 29.31 23.84 -17.07
C ARG A 215 27.79 23.86 -17.07
N TYR A 216 27.24 23.04 -16.19
CA TYR A 216 25.82 22.89 -15.81
C TYR A 216 24.94 22.15 -16.83
N TRP A 217 24.64 20.91 -16.45
CA TRP A 217 23.57 20.07 -16.98
C TRP A 217 22.24 20.84 -16.91
N LEU A 218 21.82 21.38 -18.07
CA LEU A 218 20.69 22.30 -18.20
C LEU A 218 19.34 21.59 -18.37
N ALA A 219 19.24 20.31 -18.02
CA ALA A 219 17.98 19.58 -18.19
C ALA A 219 16.91 19.94 -17.15
N PHE A 220 17.27 20.58 -16.03
CA PHE A 220 16.29 21.00 -15.01
C PHE A 220 15.85 22.47 -15.15
N ASN A 221 16.68 23.35 -15.73
CA ASN A 221 16.34 24.77 -15.87
C ASN A 221 15.37 25.04 -17.05
N ILE A 222 15.37 24.20 -18.08
CA ILE A 222 14.43 24.35 -19.21
C ILE A 222 12.98 24.09 -18.74
N PHE A 223 12.78 23.15 -17.80
CA PHE A 223 11.45 22.90 -17.23
C PHE A 223 10.95 24.07 -16.38
N HIS A 224 11.84 24.79 -15.68
CA HIS A 224 11.47 25.93 -14.84
C HIS A 224 11.12 27.18 -15.66
N ILE A 225 11.79 27.41 -16.80
CA ILE A 225 11.43 28.50 -17.72
C ILE A 225 10.07 28.26 -18.36
N PHE A 226 9.75 27.00 -18.72
CA PHE A 226 8.45 26.67 -19.32
C PHE A 226 7.29 26.67 -18.31
N LEU A 227 7.50 26.24 -17.06
CA LEU A 227 6.45 26.30 -16.04
C LEU A 227 6.17 27.74 -15.56
N SER A 228 7.18 28.62 -15.45
CA SER A 228 6.91 30.02 -15.05
C SER A 228 6.12 30.82 -16.08
N SER A 229 6.15 30.40 -17.36
CA SER A 229 5.35 31.01 -18.43
C SER A 229 3.90 30.49 -18.51
N ILE A 230 3.56 29.41 -17.79
CA ILE A 230 2.21 28.79 -17.83
C ILE A 230 1.41 29.09 -16.54
N THR A 231 2.07 29.47 -15.43
CA THR A 231 1.40 29.79 -14.16
C THR A 231 1.53 31.26 -13.78
N TYR A 232 0.94 32.16 -14.56
CA TYR A 232 0.43 33.45 -14.08
C TYR A 232 -0.79 33.85 -14.92
N PRO A 233 -2.01 33.47 -14.53
CA PRO A 233 -3.15 34.32 -14.82
C PRO A 233 -3.01 35.53 -13.89
N SER A 234 -2.73 36.69 -14.49
CA SER A 234 -2.94 37.98 -13.84
C SER A 234 -4.36 38.03 -13.26
N ILE A 235 -4.46 38.59 -12.06
CA ILE A 235 -5.70 39.05 -11.43
C ILE A 235 -6.51 39.89 -12.41
#